data_AF-A0A445D9E2-F1
#
_entry.id   AF-A0A445D9E2-F1
#
_cell.length_a   1.000
_cell.length_b   1.000
_cell.length_c   1.000
_cell.angle_alpha   90.00
_cell.angle_beta   90.00
_cell.angle_gamma   90.00
#
_symmetry.space_group_name_H-M   'P 1'
#
loop_
_entity.id
_entity.type
_entity.pdbx_description
1 polymer ?
#
loop_
_entity_poly.entity_id
_entity_poly.type
_entity_poly.pdbx_seq_one_letter_code
_entity_poly.pdbx_strand_id
1 'polypeptide(L)' 'MSLDTAIHNIEIIFEKGGQLVRVARAIAKLIIKEKKLATLKLLFREIRLI' A
#
# COMPACT_ATOMS: atom_id res chain seq x y z
N MET A 1 -7.34 -6.97 -7.48
CA MET A 1 -6.89 -5.57 -7.44
C MET A 1 -6.01 -5.33 -8.64
N SER A 2 -6.34 -4.36 -9.48
CA SER A 2 -5.55 -4.01 -10.66
C SER A 2 -4.29 -3.25 -10.27
N LEU A 3 -3.28 -3.25 -11.14
CA LEU A 3 -2.15 -2.33 -11.00
C LEU A 3 -2.64 -0.87 -11.09
N ASP A 4 -1.88 0.04 -10.48
CA ASP A 4 -2.19 1.46 -10.31
C ASP A 4 -3.44 1.78 -9.45
N THR A 5 -4.03 0.77 -8.79
CA THR A 5 -5.14 1.01 -7.86
C THR A 5 -4.68 1.90 -6.70
N ALA A 6 -5.47 2.92 -6.38
CA ALA A 6 -5.31 3.75 -5.20
C ALA A 6 -5.76 2.99 -3.93
N ILE A 7 -4.87 2.88 -2.95
CA ILE A 7 -5.06 2.11 -1.72
C ILE A 7 -4.86 3.03 -0.52
N HIS A 8 -5.70 2.87 0.50
CA HIS A 8 -5.59 3.52 1.80
C HIS A 8 -5.72 2.47 2.92
N ASN A 9 -5.37 2.84 4.15
CA ASN A 9 -5.50 2.00 5.35
C ASN A 9 -4.83 0.61 5.23
N ILE A 10 -3.55 0.59 4.85
CA ILE A 10 -2.81 -0.64 4.54
C ILE A 10 -2.25 -1.29 5.80
N GLU A 11 -2.45 -2.60 5.93
CA GLU A 11 -1.79 -3.43 6.92
C GLU A 11 -0.41 -3.90 6.40
N ILE A 12 0.63 -3.69 7.19
CA ILE A 12 1.96 -4.28 7.05
C ILE A 12 1.99 -5.63 7.77
N ILE A 13 1.44 -5.67 8.99
CA ILE A 13 1.33 -6.89 9.79
C ILE A 13 -0.13 -7.33 9.75
N PHE A 14 -0.32 -8.59 9.33
CA PHE A 14 -1.63 -9.22 9.27
C PHE A 14 -2.37 -9.11 10.62
N GLU A 15 -3.66 -8.78 10.56
CA GLU A 15 -4.57 -8.66 11.71
C GLU A 15 -4.21 -7.55 12.73
N LYS A 16 -3.32 -6.62 12.36
CA LYS A 16 -2.96 -5.47 13.22
C LYS A 16 -3.64 -4.17 12.79
N GLY A 17 -4.58 -4.20 11.86
CA GLY A 17 -5.26 -3.02 11.35
C GLY A 17 -4.39 -2.19 10.40
N GLY A 18 -4.96 -1.16 9.78
CA GLY A 18 -4.21 -0.30 8.88
C GLY A 18 -3.15 0.52 9.63
N GLN A 19 -1.88 0.36 9.24
CA GLN A 19 -0.75 1.10 9.81
C GLN A 19 -0.23 2.19 8.86
N LEU A 20 -0.32 1.97 7.54
CA LEU A 20 0.10 2.94 6.53
C LEU A 20 -1.11 3.60 5.88
N VAL A 21 -0.89 4.82 5.39
CA VAL A 21 -1.86 5.55 4.56
C VAL A 21 -3.20 5.75 5.29
N ARG A 22 -3.15 6.19 6.55
CA ARG A 22 -4.32 6.38 7.43
C ARG A 22 -4.92 7.78 7.36
N VAL A 23 -4.11 8.77 7.01
CA VAL A 23 -4.50 10.19 7.05
C VAL A 23 -5.32 10.55 5.81
N ALA A 24 -6.22 11.52 5.95
CA ALA A 24 -7.01 12.04 4.84
C ALA A 24 -6.11 12.48 3.67
N ARG A 25 -6.51 12.12 2.45
CA ARG A 25 -5.78 12.36 1.18
C ARG A 25 -4.44 11.60 1.05
N ALA A 26 -4.06 10.75 2.01
CA ALA A 26 -2.96 9.83 1.82
C ALA A 26 -3.37 8.69 0.88
N ILE A 27 -2.54 8.37 -0.12
CA ILE A 27 -2.79 7.28 -1.08
C ILE A 27 -1.50 6.50 -1.33
N ALA A 28 -1.59 5.18 -1.39
CA ALA A 28 -0.61 4.32 -2.02
C ALA A 28 -1.11 3.87 -3.40
N LYS A 29 -0.19 3.63 -4.33
CA LYS A 29 -0.50 2.97 -5.61
C LYS A 29 0.12 1.58 -5.64
N LEU A 30 -0.67 0.58 -6.03
CA LEU A 30 -0.16 -0.77 -6.28
C LEU A 30 0.65 -0.80 -7.58
N ILE A 31 1.95 -1.02 -7.49
CA ILE A 31 2.83 -1.06 -8.67
C ILE A 31 2.96 -2.48 -9.21
N ILE A 32 3.22 -3.43 -8.30
CA ILE A 32 3.48 -4.83 -8.62
C ILE A 32 2.78 -5.67 -7.55
N LYS A 33 2.23 -6.80 -7.98
CA LYS A 33 1.75 -7.85 -7.08
C LYS A 33 2.33 -9.17 -7.56
N GLU A 34 3.06 -9.85 -6.70
CA GLU A 34 3.61 -11.17 -7.00
C GLU A 34 3.39 -12.10 -5.81
N LYS A 35 2.67 -13.22 -6.05
CA LYS A 35 2.34 -14.22 -5.02
C LYS A 35 1.70 -13.56 -3.78
N LYS A 36 2.42 -13.56 -2.65
CA LYS A 36 2.00 -13.02 -1.34
C LYS A 36 2.57 -11.63 -1.06
N LEU A 37 3.33 -11.06 -1.99
CA LEU A 37 3.99 -9.76 -1.83
C LEU A 37 3.36 -8.72 -2.75
N ALA A 38 3.40 -7.47 -2.31
CA ALA A 38 2.97 -6.32 -3.07
C ALA A 38 3.99 -5.18 -2.94
N THR A 39 4.31 -4.55 -4.07
CA THR A 39 5.12 -3.33 -4.09
C THR A 39 4.20 -2.14 -4.23
N LEU A 40 4.26 -1.23 -3.26
CA LEU A 40 3.45 -0.03 -3.20
C LEU A 40 4.30 1.23 -3.38
N LYS A 41 3.77 2.21 -4.13
CA LYS A 41 4.30 3.58 -4.19
C LYS A 41 3.51 4.46 -3.23
N LEU A 42 4.16 5.06 -2.24
CA LEU A 42 3.57 6.03 -1.33
C LEU A 42 3.71 7.46 -1.88
N LEU A 43 2.92 8.40 -1.35
CA LEU A 43 2.91 9.81 -1.77
C LEU A 43 4.28 10.50 -1.69
N PHE A 44 5.14 10.10 -0.75
CA PHE A 44 6.48 10.69 -0.57
C PHE A 44 7.54 10.08 -1.49
N ARG A 45 7.14 9.50 -2.63
CA ARG A 45 8.01 8.74 -3.56
C ARG A 45 8.72 7.54 -2.92
N GLU A 46 8.37 7.17 -1.69
CA GLU A 46 8.81 5.92 -1.07
C GLU A 46 8.19 4.74 -1.83
N ILE A 47 9.02 3.76 -2.16
CA ILE A 47 8.59 2.48 -2.71
C ILE A 47 8.83 1.43 -1.63
N ARG A 48 7.79 0.69 -1.28
CA ARG A 48 7.85 -0.30 -0.19
C ARG A 48 7.29 -1.63 -0.66
N LEU A 49 8.02 -2.69 -0.32
CA LEU A 49 7.56 -4.08 -0.44
C LEU A 49 6.84 -4.46 0.86
N ILE A 50 5.66 -5.05 0.74
CA ILE A 50 4.83 -5.54 1.84
C ILE A 50 4.46 -6.99 1.54
#